data_AF-A0A967D3D6-F1
#
_entry.id   AF-A0A967D3D6-F1
#
_cell.length_a   1.000
_cell.length_b   1.000
_cell.length_c   1.000
_cell.angle_alpha   90.00
_cell.angle_beta   90.00
_cell.angle_gamma   90.00
#
_symmetry.space_group_name_H-M   'P 1'
#
loop_
_entity.id
_entity.type
_entity.pdbx_description
1 polymer ?
#
loop_
_entity_poly.entity_id
_entity_poly.type
_entity_poly.pdbx_seq_one_letter_code
_entity_poly.pdbx_strand_id
1 'polypeptide(L)'
;VVFTANESGDSAVEALQSAGISIARVVDARAGEGITSASGSKSRVKRVTLSDGTTVECDLLVTAVGWTTPTSLLNMAGDRPVYDADAARFFPAGPPDNVLATGGMIGDGSRDELIAHGRATGELAAGRAAVVRHRLQAATARAAAVDGPEPDYPADERTPLDRARHPELYRSTTHGIVDYSEDVSSKDLFSAAGEGFDSVELIKRFTTATMGPSQGKLETVNTVAVLAEARNETIAEVGTTVWRPPYAPISLGALAGRINEPTRVSVLQPWHEANGATPILAGQWVRPEHYGDPAAEVRNTRSNVGIIDVTPLGKLDLQGPDVPKLLNLLYTNKWMALPIGGVRYGLMCAEDGVVLDDGVTARLGEEHYLMTTTSSGAAKIWNWIEMWLQTEHPDWQVHVTPVTTGLTSINIAGPNSRELLGRLTTDIDLDPTAFPYMNVRRGTIAGVQNCIAWRIGFTGELSYEIHVPSGHAMHVWEQLLEHGADLGVKAFGLEAQRIMRLEKGHFIVGQDTDGLSKAPVTGLNPLLKLDKDDWAGMPEVAWAMASGDHPVIVACQPDNGSVVPEEAAQ
;
A
#
# COMPACT_ATOMS: atom_id res chain seq x y z
N VAL A 1 -35.56 15.35 -39.58
CA VAL A 1 -35.77 13.94 -39.97
C VAL A 1 -35.52 13.07 -38.75
N VAL A 2 -36.35 12.07 -38.52
CA VAL A 2 -36.17 11.10 -37.42
C VAL A 2 -35.96 9.73 -38.03
N PHE A 3 -34.88 9.05 -37.65
CA PHE A 3 -34.59 7.67 -38.01
C PHE A 3 -34.90 6.78 -36.80
N THR A 4 -35.85 5.86 -36.95
CA THR A 4 -36.35 4.97 -35.91
C THR A 4 -36.14 3.50 -36.29
N ALA A 5 -36.05 2.64 -35.29
CA ALA A 5 -35.95 1.19 -35.46
C ALA A 5 -36.72 0.39 -34.41
N ASN A 6 -37.40 1.06 -33.47
CA ASN A 6 -38.10 0.44 -32.34
C ASN A 6 -39.14 1.40 -31.73
N GLU A 7 -39.94 0.89 -30.80
CA GLU A 7 -41.02 1.67 -30.13
C GLU A 7 -40.51 2.89 -29.36
N SER A 8 -39.28 2.83 -28.82
CA SER A 8 -38.67 4.00 -28.16
C SER A 8 -38.30 5.09 -29.16
N GLY A 9 -37.86 4.71 -30.36
CA GLY A 9 -37.65 5.65 -31.47
C GLY A 9 -38.95 6.27 -31.97
N ASP A 10 -40.02 5.49 -32.01
CA ASP A 10 -41.36 5.98 -32.37
C ASP A 10 -41.87 6.98 -31.33
N SER A 11 -41.66 6.68 -30.04
CA SER A 11 -41.97 7.60 -28.94
C SER A 11 -41.19 8.91 -29.04
N ALA A 12 -39.96 8.90 -29.57
CA ALA A 12 -39.20 10.13 -29.82
C ALA A 12 -39.86 11.02 -30.89
N VAL A 13 -40.50 10.43 -31.91
CA VAL A 13 -41.29 11.19 -32.91
C VAL A 13 -42.44 11.92 -32.23
N GLU A 14 -43.22 11.21 -31.42
CA GLU A 14 -44.37 11.78 -30.69
C GLU A 14 -43.94 12.90 -29.73
N ALA A 15 -42.83 12.69 -29.02
CA ALA A 15 -42.28 13.68 -28.09
C ALA A 15 -41.82 14.96 -28.81
N LEU A 16 -41.13 14.82 -29.95
CA LEU A 16 -40.70 15.96 -30.76
C LEU A 16 -41.91 16.74 -31.32
N GLN A 17 -42.92 16.04 -31.82
CA GLN A 17 -44.16 16.66 -32.30
C GLN A 17 -44.88 17.41 -31.17
N SER A 18 -44.99 16.80 -30.00
CA SER A 18 -45.60 17.41 -28.81
C SER A 18 -44.85 18.65 -28.32
N ALA A 19 -43.52 18.69 -28.53
CA ALA A 19 -42.68 19.84 -28.27
C ALA A 19 -42.76 20.94 -29.36
N GLY A 20 -43.59 20.75 -30.39
CA GLY A 20 -43.77 21.71 -31.49
C GLY A 20 -42.69 21.63 -32.57
N ILE A 21 -41.91 20.55 -32.63
CA ILE A 21 -40.87 20.35 -33.65
C ILE A 21 -41.49 19.70 -34.89
N SER A 22 -41.35 20.36 -36.04
CA SER A 22 -41.85 19.87 -37.33
C SER A 22 -41.04 18.68 -37.83
N ILE A 23 -41.70 17.53 -38.04
CA ILE A 23 -41.06 16.33 -38.57
C ILE A 23 -41.20 16.29 -40.10
N ALA A 24 -40.10 16.52 -40.82
CA ALA A 24 -40.07 16.49 -42.28
C ALA A 24 -40.25 15.06 -42.85
N ARG A 25 -39.70 14.05 -42.18
CA ARG A 25 -39.77 12.62 -42.55
C ARG A 25 -39.42 11.77 -41.34
N VAL A 26 -40.19 10.70 -41.15
CA VAL A 26 -39.82 9.54 -40.32
C VAL A 26 -39.27 8.48 -41.26
N VAL A 27 -38.08 7.97 -40.96
CA VAL A 27 -37.42 6.87 -41.67
C VAL A 27 -37.45 5.68 -40.74
N ASP A 28 -38.00 4.55 -41.16
CA ASP A 28 -38.15 3.36 -40.32
C ASP A 28 -37.31 2.19 -40.84
N ALA A 29 -36.28 1.82 -40.06
CA ALA A 29 -35.39 0.71 -40.38
C ALA A 29 -36.10 -0.64 -40.44
N ARG A 30 -37.21 -0.82 -39.70
CA ARG A 30 -37.99 -2.07 -39.70
C ARG A 30 -38.71 -2.28 -41.04
N ALA A 31 -39.00 -1.18 -41.74
CA ALA A 31 -39.57 -1.21 -43.09
C ALA A 31 -38.51 -1.32 -44.20
N GLY A 32 -37.23 -1.45 -43.84
CA GLY A 32 -36.11 -1.47 -44.80
C GLY A 32 -35.70 -0.10 -45.31
N GLU A 33 -36.21 0.99 -44.73
CA GLU A 33 -35.75 2.34 -45.04
C GLU A 33 -34.40 2.63 -44.35
N GLY A 34 -33.57 3.45 -44.97
CA GLY A 34 -32.26 3.79 -44.40
C GLY A 34 -31.81 5.18 -44.82
N ILE A 35 -30.73 5.64 -44.20
CA ILE A 35 -30.07 6.91 -44.50
C ILE A 35 -28.64 6.61 -44.97
N THR A 36 -28.26 7.17 -46.12
CA THR A 36 -26.93 6.98 -46.70
C THR A 36 -26.00 8.15 -46.43
N SER A 37 -26.54 9.37 -46.33
CA SER A 37 -25.73 10.56 -46.03
C SER A 37 -26.54 11.68 -45.40
N ALA A 38 -25.87 12.46 -44.56
CA ALA A 38 -26.34 13.76 -44.11
C ALA A 38 -25.35 14.83 -44.60
N SER A 39 -25.85 15.91 -45.19
CA SER A 39 -25.04 17.00 -45.73
C SER A 39 -25.49 18.34 -45.16
N GLY A 40 -24.54 19.27 -45.03
CA GLY A 40 -24.81 20.53 -44.38
C GLY A 40 -23.58 21.44 -44.30
N SER A 41 -23.68 22.45 -43.45
CA SER A 41 -22.56 23.31 -43.07
C SER A 41 -21.79 22.72 -41.89
N LYS A 42 -20.65 23.33 -41.51
CA LYS A 42 -19.83 22.89 -40.35
C LYS A 42 -20.61 22.74 -39.04
N SER A 43 -21.72 23.45 -38.86
CA SER A 43 -22.49 23.47 -37.61
C SER A 43 -23.94 23.00 -37.74
N ARG A 44 -24.40 22.61 -38.94
CA ARG A 44 -25.83 22.31 -39.14
C ARG A 44 -26.07 21.42 -40.35
N VAL A 45 -26.87 20.38 -40.16
CA VAL A 45 -27.45 19.57 -41.25
C VAL A 45 -28.35 20.47 -42.10
N LYS A 46 -28.41 20.22 -43.40
CA LYS A 46 -29.36 20.88 -44.31
C LYS A 46 -30.21 19.87 -45.08
N ARG A 47 -29.67 18.67 -45.30
CA ARG A 47 -30.32 17.63 -46.10
C ARG A 47 -29.87 16.25 -45.67
N VAL A 48 -30.79 15.31 -45.73
CA VAL A 48 -30.54 13.87 -45.57
C VAL A 48 -30.90 13.16 -46.87
N THR A 49 -30.06 12.20 -47.29
CA THR A 49 -30.31 11.31 -48.43
C THR A 49 -30.68 9.92 -47.91
N LEU A 50 -31.80 9.39 -48.37
CA LEU A 50 -32.30 8.07 -48.00
C LEU A 50 -31.65 6.97 -48.85
N SER A 51 -31.86 5.71 -48.47
CA SER A 51 -31.34 4.53 -49.18
C SER A 51 -31.88 4.36 -50.61
N ASP A 52 -33.07 4.90 -50.90
CA ASP A 52 -33.68 4.92 -52.24
C ASP A 52 -33.20 6.10 -53.11
N GLY A 53 -32.32 6.95 -52.58
CA GLY A 53 -31.82 8.17 -53.24
C GLY A 53 -32.68 9.42 -53.04
N THR A 54 -33.83 9.31 -52.36
CA THR A 54 -34.68 10.44 -52.01
C THR A 54 -33.92 11.42 -51.11
N THR A 55 -34.08 12.72 -51.37
CA THR A 55 -33.48 13.77 -50.52
C THR A 55 -34.55 14.52 -49.75
N VAL A 56 -34.29 14.75 -48.47
CA VAL A 56 -35.19 15.47 -47.55
C VAL A 56 -34.42 16.64 -46.95
N GLU A 57 -34.92 17.86 -47.19
CA GLU A 57 -34.38 19.06 -46.55
C GLU A 57 -34.77 19.05 -45.06
N CYS A 58 -33.77 19.17 -44.18
CA CYS A 58 -33.97 19.26 -42.75
C CYS A 58 -32.74 19.85 -42.05
N ASP A 59 -32.95 20.46 -40.91
CA ASP A 59 -31.89 21.05 -40.09
C ASP A 59 -31.39 20.16 -38.94
N LEU A 60 -32.12 19.10 -38.63
CA LEU A 60 -31.83 18.13 -37.58
C LEU A 60 -32.11 16.71 -38.07
N LEU A 61 -31.13 15.82 -37.85
CA LEU A 61 -31.30 14.37 -37.95
C LEU A 61 -31.26 13.77 -36.55
N VAL A 62 -32.32 13.10 -36.14
CA VAL A 62 -32.39 12.36 -34.88
C VAL A 62 -32.26 10.88 -35.19
N THR A 63 -31.26 10.21 -34.61
CA THR A 63 -31.05 8.76 -34.73
C THR A 63 -31.51 8.08 -33.45
N ALA A 64 -32.75 7.57 -33.46
CA ALA A 64 -33.37 6.88 -32.33
C ALA A 64 -33.58 5.41 -32.70
N VAL A 65 -32.47 4.72 -32.97
CA VAL A 65 -32.46 3.42 -33.66
C VAL A 65 -32.01 2.26 -32.77
N GLY A 66 -32.05 2.41 -31.44
CA GLY A 66 -31.62 1.36 -30.52
C GLY A 66 -30.79 1.88 -29.37
N TRP A 67 -30.41 0.96 -28.48
CA TRP A 67 -29.50 1.22 -27.38
C TRP A 67 -28.55 0.04 -27.18
N THR A 68 -27.40 0.34 -26.59
CA THR A 68 -26.47 -0.68 -26.10
C THR A 68 -26.67 -0.87 -24.61
N THR A 69 -26.64 -2.12 -24.16
CA THR A 69 -26.73 -2.43 -22.74
C THR A 69 -25.46 -1.97 -22.01
N PRO A 70 -25.56 -1.21 -20.90
CA PRO A 70 -24.39 -0.80 -20.13
C PRO A 70 -23.84 -1.94 -19.26
N THR A 71 -23.26 -2.97 -19.87
CA THR A 71 -22.74 -4.17 -19.19
C THR A 71 -21.43 -3.95 -18.44
N SER A 72 -20.86 -2.75 -18.50
CA SER A 72 -19.51 -2.44 -17.98
C SER A 72 -19.31 -2.86 -16.51
N LEU A 73 -20.27 -2.62 -15.63
CA LEU A 73 -20.17 -3.02 -14.21
C LEU A 73 -20.25 -4.54 -14.03
N LEU A 74 -21.06 -5.23 -14.83
CA LEU A 74 -21.12 -6.70 -14.80
C LEU A 74 -19.82 -7.31 -15.32
N ASN A 75 -19.23 -6.71 -16.35
CA ASN A 75 -17.94 -7.15 -16.91
C ASN A 75 -16.81 -6.98 -15.90
N MET A 76 -16.81 -5.87 -15.15
CA MET A 76 -15.88 -5.66 -14.03
C MET A 76 -16.10 -6.65 -12.89
N ALA A 77 -17.31 -7.18 -12.75
CA ALA A 77 -17.64 -8.26 -11.82
C ALA A 77 -17.33 -9.67 -12.37
N GLY A 78 -16.82 -9.79 -13.60
CA GLY A 78 -16.42 -11.05 -14.22
C GLY A 78 -17.40 -11.64 -15.22
N ASP A 79 -18.53 -10.98 -15.51
CA ASP A 79 -19.44 -11.37 -16.59
C ASP A 79 -18.77 -11.21 -17.96
N ARG A 80 -19.19 -12.04 -18.92
CA ARG A 80 -18.75 -11.98 -20.31
C ARG A 80 -19.98 -11.88 -21.21
N PRO A 81 -20.34 -10.68 -21.69
CA PRO A 81 -21.57 -10.48 -22.43
C PRO A 81 -21.57 -11.29 -23.72
N VAL A 82 -22.72 -11.84 -24.05
CA VAL A 82 -22.95 -12.57 -25.30
C VAL A 82 -23.81 -11.70 -26.21
N TYR A 83 -23.42 -11.64 -27.48
CA TYR A 83 -24.18 -10.92 -28.49
C TYR A 83 -25.39 -11.75 -28.94
N ASP A 84 -26.56 -11.13 -28.94
CA ASP A 84 -27.81 -11.66 -29.47
C ASP A 84 -28.13 -10.93 -30.78
N ALA A 85 -28.04 -11.65 -31.90
CA ALA A 85 -28.21 -11.09 -33.24
C ALA A 85 -29.68 -10.75 -33.57
N ASP A 86 -30.64 -11.45 -32.96
CA ASP A 86 -32.07 -11.17 -33.18
C ASP A 86 -32.47 -9.86 -32.49
N ALA A 87 -31.93 -9.61 -31.29
CA ALA A 87 -32.13 -8.38 -30.53
C ALA A 87 -31.07 -7.30 -30.80
N ALA A 88 -30.10 -7.59 -31.68
CA ALA A 88 -28.96 -6.77 -32.05
C ALA A 88 -28.20 -6.16 -30.86
N ARG A 89 -28.02 -6.88 -29.74
CA ARG A 89 -27.45 -6.32 -28.49
C ARG A 89 -26.61 -7.34 -27.72
N PHE A 90 -25.66 -6.85 -26.91
CA PHE A 90 -24.96 -7.66 -25.93
C PHE A 90 -25.79 -7.79 -24.65
N PHE A 91 -25.96 -9.02 -24.17
CA PHE A 91 -26.62 -9.34 -22.90
C PHE A 91 -25.65 -10.03 -21.95
N PRO A 92 -25.87 -9.92 -20.63
CA PRO A 92 -25.11 -10.71 -19.67
C PRO A 92 -25.25 -12.20 -19.93
N ALA A 93 -24.14 -12.94 -19.85
CA ALA A 93 -24.16 -14.40 -20.07
C ALA A 93 -24.38 -15.18 -18.77
N GLY A 94 -24.02 -14.58 -17.64
CA GLY A 94 -24.10 -15.20 -16.33
C GLY A 94 -23.08 -14.54 -15.41
N PRO A 95 -23.43 -13.42 -14.75
CA PRO A 95 -22.57 -12.86 -13.72
C PRO A 95 -22.41 -13.84 -12.55
N PRO A 96 -21.40 -13.67 -11.67
CA PRO A 96 -21.29 -14.45 -10.44
C PRO A 96 -22.61 -14.46 -9.65
N ASP A 97 -22.91 -15.56 -8.95
CA ASP A 97 -24.20 -15.76 -8.26
C ASP A 97 -24.58 -14.67 -7.25
N ASN A 98 -23.61 -13.92 -6.73
CA ASN A 98 -23.82 -12.80 -5.81
C ASN A 98 -23.99 -11.44 -6.51
N VAL A 99 -24.02 -11.42 -7.84
CA VAL A 99 -24.19 -10.24 -8.69
C VAL A 99 -25.44 -10.42 -9.54
N LEU A 100 -26.46 -9.62 -9.26
CA LEU A 100 -27.75 -9.72 -9.96
C LEU A 100 -27.93 -8.56 -10.93
N ALA A 101 -28.27 -8.88 -12.18
CA ALA A 101 -28.67 -7.91 -13.19
C ALA A 101 -30.20 -7.77 -13.24
N THR A 102 -30.72 -6.60 -13.61
CA THR A 102 -32.16 -6.33 -13.65
C THR A 102 -32.56 -5.33 -14.74
N GLY A 103 -33.82 -5.39 -15.15
CA GLY A 103 -34.47 -4.42 -16.04
C GLY A 103 -33.95 -4.49 -17.47
N GLY A 104 -33.92 -3.33 -18.14
CA GLY A 104 -33.52 -3.16 -19.55
C GLY A 104 -32.13 -3.71 -19.92
N MET A 105 -31.33 -4.08 -18.93
CA MET A 105 -30.01 -4.67 -19.09
C MET A 105 -30.04 -6.16 -19.46
N ILE A 106 -31.13 -6.87 -19.11
CA ILE A 106 -31.24 -8.32 -19.33
C ILE A 106 -32.35 -8.68 -20.33
N GLY A 107 -33.18 -7.72 -20.74
CA GLY A 107 -34.27 -7.89 -21.68
C GLY A 107 -35.14 -6.63 -21.77
N ASP A 108 -36.24 -6.74 -22.51
CA ASP A 108 -37.24 -5.72 -22.76
C ASP A 108 -38.55 -6.05 -22.03
N GLY A 109 -39.41 -5.05 -21.91
CA GLY A 109 -40.73 -5.21 -21.33
C GLY A 109 -41.43 -3.87 -21.17
N SER A 110 -42.72 -3.93 -20.92
CA SER A 110 -43.49 -2.78 -20.46
C SER A 110 -42.90 -2.24 -19.16
N ARG A 111 -43.24 -0.99 -18.84
CA ARG A 111 -42.86 -0.35 -17.57
C ARG A 111 -43.21 -1.23 -16.37
N ASP A 112 -44.38 -1.86 -16.37
CA ASP A 112 -44.86 -2.66 -15.24
C ASP A 112 -44.09 -3.97 -15.10
N GLU A 113 -43.73 -4.62 -16.22
CA GLU A 113 -42.88 -5.82 -16.23
C GLU A 113 -41.47 -5.51 -15.72
N LEU A 114 -40.87 -4.40 -16.17
CA LEU A 114 -39.55 -3.97 -15.70
C LEU A 114 -39.54 -3.66 -14.19
N ILE A 115 -40.61 -3.04 -13.68
CA ILE A 115 -40.79 -2.77 -12.25
C ILE A 115 -40.95 -4.09 -11.47
N ALA A 116 -41.75 -5.02 -11.96
CA ALA A 116 -41.95 -6.33 -11.34
C ALA A 116 -40.64 -7.13 -11.29
N HIS A 117 -39.88 -7.15 -12.40
CA HIS A 117 -38.57 -7.78 -12.44
C HIS A 117 -37.58 -7.13 -11.45
N GLY A 118 -37.60 -5.80 -11.35
CA GLY A 118 -36.81 -5.05 -10.36
C GLY A 118 -37.12 -5.47 -8.93
N ARG A 119 -38.42 -5.59 -8.59
CA ARG A 119 -38.86 -6.06 -7.26
C ARG A 119 -38.39 -7.48 -6.98
N ALA A 120 -38.61 -8.41 -7.91
CA ALA A 120 -38.18 -9.80 -7.76
C ALA A 120 -36.66 -9.93 -7.61
N THR A 121 -35.89 -9.09 -8.31
CA THR A 121 -34.43 -9.01 -8.13
C THR A 121 -34.04 -8.53 -6.74
N GLY A 122 -34.73 -7.52 -6.20
CA GLY A 122 -34.51 -7.05 -4.84
C GLY A 122 -34.84 -8.11 -3.78
N GLU A 123 -35.93 -8.85 -3.96
CA GLU A 123 -36.33 -9.96 -3.09
C GLU A 123 -35.30 -11.10 -3.10
N LEU A 124 -34.85 -11.50 -4.29
CA LEU A 124 -33.77 -12.49 -4.45
C LEU A 124 -32.47 -12.03 -3.77
N ALA A 125 -32.07 -10.77 -3.99
CA ALA A 125 -30.89 -10.19 -3.37
C ALA A 125 -30.98 -10.21 -1.84
N ALA A 126 -32.13 -9.81 -1.29
CA ALA A 126 -32.37 -9.79 0.16
C ALA A 126 -32.32 -11.21 0.75
N GLY A 127 -32.95 -12.19 0.08
CA GLY A 127 -32.90 -13.59 0.49
C GLY A 127 -31.47 -14.14 0.51
N ARG A 128 -30.71 -13.95 -0.59
CA ARG A 128 -29.29 -14.37 -0.66
C ARG A 128 -28.43 -13.68 0.40
N ALA A 129 -28.65 -12.38 0.63
CA ALA A 129 -27.93 -11.62 1.65
C ALA A 129 -28.22 -12.11 3.08
N ALA A 130 -29.44 -12.59 3.36
CA ALA A 130 -29.77 -13.16 4.66
C ALA A 130 -28.95 -14.43 4.97
N VAL A 131 -28.76 -15.30 3.96
CA VAL A 131 -27.90 -16.50 4.10
C VAL A 131 -26.44 -16.11 4.33
N VAL A 132 -25.91 -15.16 3.54
CA VAL A 132 -24.53 -14.67 3.70
C VAL A 132 -24.31 -14.08 5.10
N ARG A 133 -25.27 -13.28 5.59
CA ARG A 133 -25.23 -12.73 6.95
C ARG A 133 -25.19 -13.83 8.01
N HIS A 134 -26.05 -14.85 7.89
CA HIS A 134 -26.08 -15.99 8.82
C HIS A 134 -24.70 -16.68 8.89
N ARG A 135 -24.12 -17.02 7.72
CA ARG A 135 -22.80 -17.66 7.63
C ARG A 135 -21.68 -16.81 8.24
N LEU A 136 -21.64 -15.51 7.96
CA LEU A 136 -20.64 -14.60 8.53
C LEU A 136 -20.76 -14.50 10.05
N GLN A 137 -21.99 -14.44 10.57
CA GLN A 137 -22.23 -14.42 12.00
C GLN A 137 -21.81 -15.74 12.66
N ALA A 138 -22.13 -16.89 12.06
CA ALA A 138 -21.75 -18.20 12.55
C ALA A 138 -20.23 -18.43 12.59
N ALA A 139 -19.50 -17.88 11.60
CA ALA A 139 -18.04 -18.01 11.52
C ALA A 139 -17.29 -17.02 12.42
N THR A 140 -17.96 -15.98 12.95
CA THR A 140 -17.30 -14.92 13.74
C THR A 140 -17.32 -15.26 15.22
N ALA A 141 -16.15 -15.59 15.79
CA ALA A 141 -16.02 -16.05 17.18
C ALA A 141 -16.57 -15.10 18.26
N ARG A 142 -16.65 -13.80 17.98
CA ARG A 142 -17.18 -12.77 18.91
C ARG A 142 -18.56 -12.25 18.54
N ALA A 143 -19.20 -12.81 17.51
CA ALA A 143 -20.55 -12.40 17.16
C ALA A 143 -21.58 -12.98 18.13
N ALA A 144 -22.76 -12.36 18.19
CA ALA A 144 -23.89 -12.94 18.89
C ALA A 144 -24.22 -14.33 18.31
N ALA A 145 -24.73 -15.23 19.15
CA ALA A 145 -25.22 -16.54 18.69
C ALA A 145 -26.22 -16.35 17.54
N VAL A 146 -26.15 -17.23 16.55
CA VAL A 146 -27.05 -17.17 15.41
C VAL A 146 -28.38 -17.81 15.80
N ASP A 147 -29.47 -17.06 15.64
CA ASP A 147 -30.81 -17.56 15.92
C ASP A 147 -31.30 -18.43 14.76
N GLY A 148 -31.58 -19.70 15.05
CA GLY A 148 -32.19 -20.65 14.11
C GLY A 148 -31.22 -21.26 13.07
N PRO A 149 -31.73 -22.21 12.26
CA PRO A 149 -30.94 -22.85 11.21
C PRO A 149 -30.57 -21.85 10.10
N GLU A 150 -29.54 -22.19 9.32
CA GLU A 150 -29.18 -21.44 8.11
C GLU A 150 -30.39 -21.42 7.16
N PRO A 151 -30.83 -20.24 6.66
CA PRO A 151 -31.89 -20.17 5.67
C PRO A 151 -31.43 -20.78 4.34
N ASP A 152 -32.36 -21.36 3.58
CA ASP A 152 -32.07 -21.88 2.24
C ASP A 152 -31.58 -20.76 1.31
N TYR A 153 -30.60 -21.08 0.45
CA TYR A 153 -30.12 -20.14 -0.56
C TYR A 153 -31.11 -20.08 -1.73
N PRO A 154 -31.82 -18.96 -1.94
CA PRO A 154 -32.90 -18.91 -2.92
C PRO A 154 -32.35 -19.04 -4.35
N ALA A 155 -32.96 -19.96 -5.11
CA ALA A 155 -32.76 -20.10 -6.54
C ALA A 155 -33.27 -18.86 -7.28
N ASP A 156 -32.73 -18.61 -8.47
CA ASP A 156 -33.22 -17.53 -9.32
C ASP A 156 -34.46 -17.98 -10.08
N GLU A 157 -35.63 -17.59 -9.58
CA GLU A 157 -36.94 -17.93 -10.16
C GLU A 157 -37.62 -16.71 -10.82
N ARG A 158 -36.86 -15.65 -11.09
CA ARG A 158 -37.40 -14.44 -11.72
C ARG A 158 -37.94 -14.78 -13.11
N THR A 159 -39.09 -14.21 -13.45
CA THR A 159 -39.64 -14.32 -14.81
C THR A 159 -38.67 -13.68 -15.80
N PRO A 160 -38.17 -14.42 -16.81
CA PRO A 160 -37.31 -13.85 -17.84
C PRO A 160 -38.00 -12.70 -18.58
N LEU A 161 -37.25 -11.65 -18.89
CA LEU A 161 -37.71 -10.58 -19.77
C LEU A 161 -37.52 -10.98 -21.23
N ASP A 162 -38.45 -10.56 -22.09
CA ASP A 162 -38.38 -10.84 -23.53
C ASP A 162 -37.20 -10.11 -24.18
N ARG A 163 -36.79 -10.55 -25.38
CA ARG A 163 -35.79 -9.84 -26.19
C ARG A 163 -36.43 -9.48 -27.52
N ALA A 164 -36.85 -8.23 -27.65
CA ALA A 164 -37.52 -7.74 -28.84
C ALA A 164 -36.55 -7.76 -30.04
N ARG A 165 -37.06 -8.23 -31.17
CA ARG A 165 -36.31 -8.26 -32.43
C ARG A 165 -35.94 -6.84 -32.85
N HIS A 166 -34.69 -6.63 -33.24
CA HIS A 166 -34.16 -5.33 -33.61
C HIS A 166 -33.22 -5.44 -34.82
N PRO A 167 -33.32 -4.57 -35.84
CA PRO A 167 -32.38 -4.59 -36.96
C PRO A 167 -30.96 -4.19 -36.50
N GLU A 168 -29.93 -4.85 -37.02
CA GLU A 168 -28.53 -4.46 -36.76
C GLU A 168 -28.17 -3.20 -37.54
N LEU A 169 -27.94 -2.08 -36.85
CA LEU A 169 -27.71 -0.76 -37.44
C LEU A 169 -26.33 -0.17 -37.08
N TYR A 170 -25.33 -1.05 -36.96
CA TYR A 170 -23.96 -0.71 -36.55
C TYR A 170 -23.01 -0.44 -37.72
N ARG A 171 -23.46 -0.66 -38.96
CA ARG A 171 -22.65 -0.59 -40.19
C ARG A 171 -23.28 0.36 -41.20
N SER A 172 -22.46 0.95 -42.06
CA SER A 172 -22.88 1.85 -43.14
C SER A 172 -22.38 1.36 -44.49
N THR A 173 -23.23 1.45 -45.51
CA THR A 173 -22.88 1.07 -46.89
C THR A 173 -21.94 2.07 -47.59
N THR A 174 -21.74 3.26 -47.03
CA THR A 174 -20.93 4.34 -47.64
C THR A 174 -19.71 4.72 -46.82
N HIS A 175 -19.38 3.94 -45.77
CA HIS A 175 -18.45 4.29 -44.70
C HIS A 175 -18.88 5.51 -43.87
N GLY A 176 -18.40 5.61 -42.62
CA GLY A 176 -18.77 6.71 -41.71
C GLY A 176 -17.88 6.79 -40.48
N ILE A 177 -18.13 7.80 -39.62
CA ILE A 177 -17.47 7.93 -38.32
C ILE A 177 -17.97 6.84 -37.38
N VAL A 178 -17.03 6.18 -36.70
CA VAL A 178 -17.29 5.11 -35.72
C VAL A 178 -17.03 5.62 -34.30
N ASP A 179 -15.96 6.38 -34.11
CA ASP A 179 -15.63 7.05 -32.85
C ASP A 179 -15.54 8.56 -33.04
N TYR A 180 -16.49 9.28 -32.44
CA TYR A 180 -16.55 10.75 -32.52
C TYR A 180 -15.53 11.44 -31.61
N SER A 181 -15.09 10.78 -30.54
CA SER A 181 -14.13 11.35 -29.58
C SER A 181 -12.72 11.35 -30.14
N GLU A 182 -12.39 10.30 -30.88
CA GLU A 182 -11.04 10.05 -31.43
C GLU A 182 -10.96 10.30 -32.94
N ASP A 183 -12.06 10.72 -33.57
CA ASP A 183 -12.19 10.97 -35.02
C ASP A 183 -11.84 9.74 -35.89
N VAL A 184 -12.26 8.56 -35.43
CA VAL A 184 -12.00 7.27 -36.11
C VAL A 184 -13.16 6.91 -37.02
N SER A 185 -12.88 6.66 -38.29
CA SER A 185 -13.86 6.21 -39.27
C SER A 185 -13.81 4.70 -39.48
N SER A 186 -14.85 4.15 -40.12
CA SER A 186 -14.85 2.75 -40.53
C SER A 186 -13.69 2.42 -41.48
N LYS A 187 -13.23 3.39 -42.29
CA LYS A 187 -12.10 3.16 -43.22
C LYS A 187 -10.80 2.90 -42.47
N ASP A 188 -10.57 3.63 -41.38
CA ASP A 188 -9.37 3.45 -40.55
C ASP A 188 -9.36 2.03 -39.94
N LEU A 189 -10.52 1.53 -39.52
CA LEU A 189 -10.68 0.17 -39.03
C LEU A 189 -10.45 -0.89 -40.12
N PHE A 190 -11.02 -0.71 -41.33
CA PHE A 190 -10.77 -1.63 -42.46
C PHE A 190 -9.29 -1.64 -42.86
N SER A 191 -8.63 -0.48 -42.91
CA SER A 191 -7.20 -0.36 -43.19
C SER A 191 -6.37 -1.07 -42.12
N ALA A 192 -6.65 -0.83 -40.83
CA ALA A 192 -5.94 -1.48 -39.72
C ALA A 192 -6.09 -3.01 -39.78
N ALA A 193 -7.29 -3.53 -40.01
CA ALA A 193 -7.51 -4.97 -40.19
C ALA A 193 -6.73 -5.52 -41.40
N GLY A 194 -6.72 -4.80 -42.52
CA GLY A 194 -5.95 -5.17 -43.72
C GLY A 194 -4.44 -5.18 -43.53
N GLU A 195 -3.92 -4.38 -42.60
CA GLU A 195 -2.51 -4.37 -42.18
C GLU A 195 -2.15 -5.48 -41.19
N GLY A 196 -3.14 -6.28 -40.74
CA GLY A 196 -2.94 -7.40 -39.82
C GLY A 196 -3.21 -7.08 -38.36
N PHE A 197 -3.74 -5.90 -38.03
CA PHE A 197 -4.27 -5.60 -36.68
C PHE A 197 -5.68 -6.17 -36.54
N ASP A 198 -5.83 -7.48 -36.67
CA ASP A 198 -7.12 -8.13 -36.86
C ASP A 198 -7.87 -8.50 -35.56
N SER A 199 -7.24 -8.45 -34.38
CA SER A 199 -7.98 -8.60 -33.11
C SER A 199 -8.57 -7.26 -32.63
N VAL A 200 -9.70 -7.32 -31.90
CA VAL A 200 -10.36 -6.12 -31.34
C VAL A 200 -9.43 -5.30 -30.44
N GLU A 201 -8.53 -5.97 -29.72
CA GLU A 201 -7.53 -5.34 -28.88
C GLU A 201 -6.42 -4.65 -29.69
N LEU A 202 -5.99 -5.23 -30.81
CA LEU A 202 -4.98 -4.62 -31.69
C LEU A 202 -5.56 -3.42 -32.45
N ILE A 203 -6.76 -3.57 -33.04
CA ILE A 203 -7.49 -2.46 -33.69
C ILE A 203 -7.64 -1.27 -32.74
N LYS A 204 -8.09 -1.53 -31.50
CA LYS A 204 -8.27 -0.48 -30.48
C LYS A 204 -6.98 0.30 -30.24
N ARG A 205 -5.85 -0.39 -30.08
CA ARG A 205 -4.55 0.24 -29.79
C ARG A 205 -3.97 0.98 -30.99
N PHE A 206 -4.19 0.45 -32.20
CA PHE A 206 -3.66 1.04 -33.42
C PHE A 206 -4.45 2.28 -33.84
N THR A 207 -5.78 2.21 -33.79
CA THR A 207 -6.67 3.27 -34.28
C THR A 207 -7.15 4.24 -33.21
N THR A 208 -6.86 3.97 -31.93
CA THR A 208 -7.39 4.65 -30.74
C THR A 208 -8.91 4.57 -30.54
N ALA A 209 -9.64 3.83 -31.39
CA ALA A 209 -11.08 3.62 -31.23
C ALA A 209 -11.42 3.15 -29.80
N THR A 210 -12.44 3.73 -29.19
CA THR A 210 -12.91 3.50 -27.81
C THR A 210 -12.00 4.01 -26.69
N MET A 211 -10.90 4.70 -27.00
CA MET A 211 -9.95 5.20 -26.00
C MET A 211 -10.20 6.63 -25.52
N GLY A 212 -11.13 7.34 -26.15
CA GLY A 212 -11.51 8.70 -25.78
C GLY A 212 -12.29 8.81 -24.45
N PRO A 213 -12.74 10.01 -24.07
CA PRO A 213 -13.42 10.25 -22.79
C PRO A 213 -14.72 9.47 -22.59
N SER A 214 -15.39 9.07 -23.68
CA SER A 214 -16.57 8.19 -23.63
C SER A 214 -16.22 6.77 -23.21
N GLN A 215 -14.96 6.34 -23.39
CA GLN A 215 -14.47 4.98 -23.15
C GLN A 215 -15.29 3.92 -23.90
N GLY A 216 -15.69 4.21 -25.16
CA GLY A 216 -16.38 3.24 -26.01
C GLY A 216 -17.88 3.05 -25.72
N LYS A 217 -18.49 3.85 -24.83
CA LYS A 217 -19.91 3.72 -24.48
C LYS A 217 -20.85 3.78 -25.70
N LEU A 218 -20.49 4.58 -26.71
CA LEU A 218 -21.25 4.68 -27.97
C LEU A 218 -20.59 3.87 -29.09
N GLU A 219 -19.27 3.73 -29.03
CA GLU A 219 -18.41 3.37 -30.15
C GLU A 219 -18.10 1.88 -30.19
N THR A 220 -18.05 1.20 -29.03
CA THR A 220 -17.55 -0.19 -28.93
C THR A 220 -18.29 -1.15 -29.86
N VAL A 221 -19.63 -1.14 -29.87
CA VAL A 221 -20.39 -2.07 -30.70
C VAL A 221 -20.21 -1.76 -32.19
N ASN A 222 -20.12 -0.48 -32.56
CA ASN A 222 -19.82 -0.06 -33.93
C ASN A 222 -18.43 -0.51 -34.37
N THR A 223 -17.41 -0.34 -33.51
CA THR A 223 -16.03 -0.79 -33.78
C THR A 223 -15.98 -2.30 -33.98
N VAL A 224 -16.65 -3.08 -33.12
CA VAL A 224 -16.73 -4.54 -33.23
C VAL A 224 -17.45 -4.94 -34.52
N ALA A 225 -18.55 -4.28 -34.88
CA ALA A 225 -19.31 -4.59 -36.09
C ALA A 225 -18.52 -4.32 -37.38
N VAL A 226 -17.77 -3.20 -37.44
CA VAL A 226 -16.91 -2.88 -38.59
C VAL A 226 -15.73 -3.85 -38.68
N LEU A 227 -15.11 -4.23 -37.56
CA LEU A 227 -14.05 -5.24 -37.55
C LEU A 227 -14.56 -6.61 -37.99
N ALA A 228 -15.75 -7.02 -37.52
CA ALA A 228 -16.40 -8.26 -37.93
C ALA A 228 -16.63 -8.28 -39.46
N GLU A 229 -17.11 -7.17 -40.02
CA GLU A 229 -17.26 -7.02 -41.47
C GLU A 229 -15.92 -7.09 -42.21
N ALA A 230 -14.89 -6.40 -41.71
CA ALA A 230 -13.55 -6.43 -42.29
C ALA A 230 -12.92 -7.83 -42.31
N ARG A 231 -13.31 -8.69 -41.36
CA ARG A 231 -12.82 -10.07 -41.22
C ARG A 231 -13.75 -11.13 -41.81
N ASN A 232 -14.92 -10.73 -42.31
CA ASN A 232 -15.97 -11.66 -42.72
C ASN A 232 -16.38 -12.64 -41.58
N GLU A 233 -16.52 -12.09 -40.37
CA GLU A 233 -16.95 -12.76 -39.14
C GLU A 233 -18.25 -12.14 -38.62
N THR A 234 -18.87 -12.78 -37.63
CA THR A 234 -20.02 -12.24 -36.90
C THR A 234 -19.56 -11.37 -35.71
N ILE A 235 -20.44 -10.47 -35.25
CA ILE A 235 -20.18 -9.65 -34.05
C ILE A 235 -19.92 -10.53 -32.81
N ALA A 236 -20.61 -11.68 -32.73
CA ALA A 236 -20.45 -12.64 -31.65
C ALA A 236 -19.06 -13.31 -31.63
N GLU A 237 -18.47 -13.57 -32.81
CA GLU A 237 -17.14 -14.20 -32.93
C GLU A 237 -16.00 -13.24 -32.58
N VAL A 238 -16.13 -11.95 -32.93
CA VAL A 238 -15.12 -10.93 -32.59
C VAL A 238 -15.11 -10.65 -31.08
N GLY A 239 -16.29 -10.55 -30.46
CA GLY A 239 -16.46 -10.22 -29.05
C GLY A 239 -16.13 -8.76 -28.72
N THR A 240 -16.38 -8.36 -27.46
CA THR A 240 -16.08 -6.99 -26.99
C THR A 240 -14.73 -6.91 -26.29
N THR A 241 -14.20 -5.69 -26.15
CA THR A 241 -13.01 -5.43 -25.32
C THR A 241 -13.34 -5.50 -23.82
N VAL A 242 -12.29 -5.63 -23.00
CA VAL A 242 -12.40 -5.68 -21.54
C VAL A 242 -12.73 -4.30 -20.96
N TRP A 243 -13.79 -4.23 -20.15
CA TRP A 243 -14.12 -3.04 -19.37
C TRP A 243 -13.27 -2.95 -18.10
N ARG A 244 -12.83 -1.73 -17.75
CA ARG A 244 -11.96 -1.47 -16.59
C ARG A 244 -12.57 -0.37 -15.70
N PRO A 245 -12.40 -0.44 -14.37
CA PRO A 245 -12.66 0.71 -13.52
C PRO A 245 -11.73 1.89 -13.86
N PRO A 246 -12.18 3.15 -13.64
CA PRO A 246 -13.52 3.53 -13.22
C PRO A 246 -14.51 3.62 -14.40
N TYR A 247 -15.81 3.42 -14.17
CA TYR A 247 -16.86 3.54 -15.21
C TYR A 247 -16.90 4.92 -15.89
N ALA A 248 -16.63 5.96 -15.10
CA ALA A 248 -16.49 7.33 -15.52
C ALA A 248 -15.25 7.94 -14.83
N PRO A 249 -14.64 9.00 -15.41
CA PRO A 249 -13.49 9.65 -14.80
C PRO A 249 -13.77 10.10 -13.35
N ILE A 250 -12.82 9.83 -12.47
CA ILE A 250 -12.84 10.28 -11.07
C ILE A 250 -11.62 11.20 -10.89
N SER A 251 -11.78 12.31 -10.17
CA SER A 251 -10.66 13.21 -9.91
C SER A 251 -9.63 12.54 -8.99
N LEU A 252 -8.34 12.79 -9.25
CA LEU A 252 -7.27 12.27 -8.40
C LEU A 252 -7.42 12.73 -6.94
N GLY A 253 -7.92 13.96 -6.70
CA GLY A 253 -8.20 14.46 -5.36
C GLY A 253 -9.30 13.71 -4.61
N ALA A 254 -10.33 13.23 -5.33
CA ALA A 254 -11.36 12.39 -4.72
C ALA A 254 -10.81 11.00 -4.36
N LEU A 255 -9.92 10.43 -5.20
CA LEU A 255 -9.24 9.16 -4.92
C LEU A 255 -8.21 9.28 -3.79
N ALA A 256 -7.48 10.39 -3.71
CA ALA A 256 -6.48 10.64 -2.67
C ALA A 256 -7.11 10.80 -1.27
N GLY A 257 -8.36 11.29 -1.19
CA GLY A 257 -9.04 11.52 0.07
C GLY A 257 -8.30 12.50 0.96
N ARG A 258 -8.20 12.20 2.26
CA ARG A 258 -7.34 12.95 3.20
C ARG A 258 -5.98 12.26 3.28
N ILE A 259 -4.92 13.01 3.03
CA ILE A 259 -3.54 12.54 3.20
C ILE A 259 -3.29 12.28 4.69
N ASN A 260 -2.93 11.05 5.03
CA ASN A 260 -2.58 10.65 6.40
C ASN A 260 -1.14 10.11 6.39
N GLU A 261 -0.17 11.00 6.56
CA GLU A 261 1.23 10.64 6.80
C GLU A 261 1.52 10.85 8.30
N PRO A 262 1.39 9.80 9.14
CA PRO A 262 1.54 9.98 10.57
C PRO A 262 2.98 10.29 10.93
N THR A 263 3.19 11.41 11.61
CA THR A 263 4.45 11.75 12.27
C THR A 263 4.41 11.32 13.73
N ARG A 264 5.51 10.77 14.20
CA ARG A 264 5.72 10.31 15.56
C ARG A 264 6.70 11.25 16.24
N VAL A 265 6.41 11.59 17.48
CA VAL A 265 7.25 12.47 18.30
C VAL A 265 7.50 11.81 19.63
N SER A 266 8.70 11.98 20.18
CA SER A 266 8.96 11.54 21.56
C SER A 266 8.26 12.48 22.54
N VAL A 267 8.10 12.03 23.78
CA VAL A 267 7.59 12.89 24.86
C VAL A 267 8.50 14.09 25.16
N LEU A 268 9.74 14.04 24.70
CA LEU A 268 10.73 15.13 24.85
C LEU A 268 10.64 16.16 23.72
N GLN A 269 9.85 15.91 22.67
CA GLN A 269 9.72 16.79 21.50
C GLN A 269 9.46 18.27 21.85
N PRO A 270 8.56 18.62 22.79
CA PRO A 270 8.34 20.02 23.14
C PRO A 270 9.59 20.70 23.72
N TRP A 271 10.44 19.95 24.43
CA TRP A 271 11.71 20.47 24.96
C TRP A 271 12.71 20.69 23.82
N HIS A 272 12.80 19.76 22.88
CA HIS A 272 13.67 19.87 21.71
C HIS A 272 13.35 21.13 20.90
N GLU A 273 12.07 21.38 20.62
CA GLU A 273 11.59 22.56 19.91
C GLU A 273 11.90 23.86 20.67
N ALA A 274 11.69 23.87 21.99
CA ALA A 274 11.95 25.04 22.82
C ALA A 274 13.45 25.38 22.96
N ASN A 275 14.33 24.40 22.74
CA ASN A 275 15.79 24.55 22.92
C ASN A 275 16.56 24.57 21.59
N GLY A 276 15.89 24.90 20.49
CA GLY A 276 16.55 25.18 19.20
C GLY A 276 17.08 23.94 18.49
N ALA A 277 16.49 22.76 18.71
CA ALA A 277 16.79 21.59 17.91
C ALA A 277 16.38 21.80 16.45
N THR A 278 17.28 21.49 15.51
CA THR A 278 16.91 21.29 14.10
C THR A 278 16.21 19.94 13.97
N PRO A 279 14.97 19.88 13.47
CA PRO A 279 14.27 18.61 13.31
C PRO A 279 14.65 17.91 12.00
N ILE A 280 14.83 16.59 12.07
CA ILE A 280 14.88 15.70 10.90
C ILE A 280 13.78 14.65 11.01
N LEU A 281 13.16 14.31 9.87
CA LEU A 281 12.22 13.20 9.76
C LEU A 281 12.98 11.89 9.49
N ALA A 282 13.19 11.09 10.53
CA ALA A 282 13.83 9.78 10.45
C ALA A 282 12.75 8.68 10.39
N GLY A 283 12.41 8.24 9.17
CA GLY A 283 11.25 7.38 8.95
C GLY A 283 9.96 8.13 9.29
N GLN A 284 9.23 7.68 10.30
CA GLN A 284 8.05 8.40 10.81
C GLN A 284 8.36 9.28 12.01
N TRP A 285 9.58 9.24 12.57
CA TRP A 285 9.91 9.97 13.79
C TRP A 285 10.53 11.32 13.49
N VAL A 286 10.03 12.37 14.15
CA VAL A 286 10.75 13.64 14.25
C VAL A 286 11.84 13.47 15.32
N ARG A 287 13.09 13.78 14.96
CA ARG A 287 14.25 13.66 15.85
C ARG A 287 15.10 14.93 15.83
N PRO A 288 15.80 15.27 16.92
CA PRO A 288 16.81 16.32 16.91
C PRO A 288 18.00 15.91 16.04
N GLU A 289 18.19 16.56 14.91
CA GLU A 289 19.36 16.39 14.04
C GLU A 289 20.60 16.98 14.73
N HIS A 290 20.49 18.20 15.24
CA HIS A 290 21.50 18.92 16.02
C HIS A 290 20.86 20.10 16.79
N TYR A 291 21.59 20.69 17.74
CA TYR A 291 21.21 21.88 18.53
C TYR A 291 22.12 23.09 18.25
N GLY A 292 22.93 23.02 17.19
CA GLY A 292 23.87 24.07 16.80
C GLY A 292 24.95 23.55 15.87
N ASP A 293 26.21 23.60 16.31
CA ASP A 293 27.35 22.99 15.60
C ASP A 293 27.53 21.53 16.08
N PRO A 294 27.28 20.51 15.23
CA PRO A 294 27.50 19.11 15.60
C PRO A 294 28.92 18.82 16.09
N ALA A 295 29.94 19.47 15.54
CA ALA A 295 31.32 19.27 15.99
C ALA A 295 31.54 19.83 17.40
N ALA A 296 30.84 20.91 17.79
CA ALA A 296 30.87 21.43 19.15
C ALA A 296 30.16 20.49 20.14
N GLU A 297 29.06 19.86 19.72
CA GLU A 297 28.35 18.84 20.50
C GLU A 297 29.24 17.61 20.75
N VAL A 298 29.96 17.14 19.73
CA VAL A 298 30.97 16.07 19.87
C VAL A 298 32.04 16.49 20.88
N ARG A 299 32.67 17.66 20.71
CA ARG A 299 33.72 18.15 21.62
C ARG A 299 33.23 18.26 23.07
N ASN A 300 31.98 18.70 23.28
CA ASN A 300 31.38 18.75 24.61
C ASN A 300 31.20 17.35 25.19
N THR A 301 30.65 16.41 24.42
CA THR A 301 30.41 15.04 24.88
C THR A 301 31.72 14.34 25.27
N ARG A 302 32.80 14.54 24.50
CA ARG A 302 34.14 14.01 24.79
C ARG A 302 34.78 14.61 26.04
N SER A 303 34.58 15.91 26.28
CA SER A 303 35.24 16.64 27.39
C SER A 303 34.43 16.67 28.69
N ASN A 304 33.10 16.58 28.60
CA ASN A 304 32.15 16.82 29.68
C ASN A 304 31.12 15.67 29.75
N VAL A 305 29.85 15.97 29.46
CA VAL A 305 28.75 15.01 29.35
C VAL A 305 27.74 15.53 28.32
N GLY A 306 27.30 14.64 27.44
CA GLY A 306 26.24 14.85 26.48
C GLY A 306 25.04 13.96 26.79
N ILE A 307 23.83 14.43 26.50
CA ILE A 307 22.60 13.62 26.53
C ILE A 307 21.91 13.63 25.16
N ILE A 308 21.38 12.48 24.73
CA ILE A 308 20.63 12.37 23.46
C ILE A 308 19.35 11.55 23.65
N ASP A 309 18.29 11.97 22.97
CA ASP A 309 17.03 11.25 22.87
C ASP A 309 17.13 10.11 21.84
N VAL A 310 17.18 8.88 22.35
CA VAL A 310 17.18 7.63 21.57
C VAL A 310 15.87 6.86 21.73
N THR A 311 14.79 7.55 22.14
CA THR A 311 13.44 7.00 22.25
C THR A 311 12.97 6.25 21.00
N PRO A 312 13.29 6.68 19.76
CA PRO A 312 12.81 5.98 18.56
C PRO A 312 13.33 4.55 18.37
N LEU A 313 14.40 4.11 19.05
CA LEU A 313 14.87 2.71 18.99
C LEU A 313 13.71 1.75 19.30
N GLY A 314 13.60 0.63 18.58
CA GLY A 314 12.62 -0.40 18.93
C GLY A 314 12.95 -0.99 20.30
N LYS A 315 11.92 -1.30 21.10
CA LYS A 315 12.05 -1.93 22.41
C LYS A 315 11.02 -3.03 22.52
N LEU A 316 11.47 -4.27 22.71
CA LEU A 316 10.62 -5.45 22.82
C LEU A 316 10.87 -6.11 24.19
N ASP A 317 9.82 -6.23 24.99
CA ASP A 317 9.82 -6.97 26.24
C ASP A 317 9.57 -8.45 25.91
N LEU A 318 10.55 -9.31 26.21
CA LEU A 318 10.51 -10.73 25.93
C LEU A 318 10.41 -11.49 27.25
N GLN A 319 9.39 -12.33 27.39
CA GLN A 319 9.16 -13.12 28.60
C GLN A 319 8.95 -14.60 28.28
N GLY A 320 9.52 -15.47 29.12
CA GLY A 320 9.32 -16.91 29.08
C GLY A 320 10.63 -17.72 29.09
N PRO A 321 10.55 -19.04 29.38
CA PRO A 321 11.71 -19.90 29.55
C PRO A 321 12.50 -20.14 28.25
N ASP A 322 11.85 -20.03 27.09
CA ASP A 322 12.45 -20.32 25.79
C ASP A 322 13.04 -19.07 25.10
N VAL A 323 13.02 -17.89 25.74
CA VAL A 323 13.64 -16.67 25.20
C VAL A 323 15.10 -16.88 24.79
N PRO A 324 15.97 -17.59 25.55
CA PRO A 324 17.33 -17.87 25.10
C PRO A 324 17.40 -18.64 23.78
N LYS A 325 16.48 -19.58 23.52
CA LYS A 325 16.42 -20.33 22.25
C LYS A 325 16.09 -19.39 21.11
N LEU A 326 15.08 -18.54 21.30
CA LEU A 326 14.71 -17.49 20.35
C LEU A 326 15.88 -16.56 20.04
N LEU A 327 16.51 -15.96 21.06
CA LEU A 327 17.66 -15.07 20.84
C LEU A 327 18.82 -15.78 20.14
N ASN A 328 19.03 -17.06 20.44
CA ASN A 328 20.07 -17.86 19.80
C ASN A 328 19.72 -18.20 18.34
N LEU A 329 18.45 -18.22 17.95
CA LEU A 329 18.03 -18.36 16.55
C LEU A 329 18.15 -17.03 15.78
N LEU A 330 17.68 -15.93 16.37
CA LEU A 330 17.57 -14.63 15.68
C LEU A 330 18.92 -13.94 15.44
N TYR A 331 19.83 -14.06 16.41
CA TYR A 331 21.13 -13.39 16.34
C TYR A 331 22.23 -14.35 15.90
N THR A 332 23.23 -13.83 15.20
CA THR A 332 24.40 -14.57 14.70
C THR A 332 25.30 -15.14 15.82
N ASN A 333 25.34 -14.51 17.00
CA ASN A 333 26.16 -14.92 18.14
C ASN A 333 25.41 -15.84 19.13
N LYS A 334 26.11 -16.31 20.18
CA LYS A 334 25.55 -17.24 21.19
C LYS A 334 24.78 -16.47 22.27
N TRP A 335 23.62 -16.98 22.72
CA TRP A 335 22.77 -16.30 23.72
C TRP A 335 22.42 -17.13 24.96
N MET A 336 22.58 -18.46 24.91
CA MET A 336 22.15 -19.38 25.97
C MET A 336 22.71 -19.07 27.37
N ALA A 337 23.92 -18.51 27.45
CA ALA A 337 24.64 -18.29 28.72
C ALA A 337 24.74 -16.81 29.15
N LEU A 338 23.86 -15.93 28.67
CA LEU A 338 23.83 -14.53 29.14
C LEU A 338 23.41 -14.50 30.62
N PRO A 339 24.25 -14.02 31.56
CA PRO A 339 23.89 -13.95 32.97
C PRO A 339 22.81 -12.89 33.22
N ILE A 340 22.02 -13.06 34.28
CA ILE A 340 21.09 -12.02 34.76
C ILE A 340 21.89 -10.76 35.08
N GLY A 341 21.39 -9.60 34.66
CA GLY A 341 22.08 -8.33 34.77
C GLY A 341 23.11 -8.08 33.66
N GLY A 342 23.27 -9.01 32.72
CA GLY A 342 24.11 -8.87 31.53
C GLY A 342 23.35 -8.30 30.33
N VAL A 343 24.08 -7.61 29.47
CA VAL A 343 23.65 -7.09 28.16
C VAL A 343 24.57 -7.68 27.11
N ARG A 344 24.05 -7.94 25.91
CA ARG A 344 24.86 -8.39 24.78
C ARG A 344 24.40 -7.69 23.51
N TYR A 345 25.37 -7.32 22.68
CA TYR A 345 25.13 -6.85 21.32
C TYR A 345 24.99 -8.05 20.39
N GLY A 346 24.10 -7.97 19.42
CA GLY A 346 23.92 -8.99 18.39
C GLY A 346 23.61 -8.39 17.02
N LEU A 347 24.05 -9.10 16.00
CA LEU A 347 23.72 -8.85 14.60
C LEU A 347 22.65 -9.86 14.17
N MET A 348 21.57 -9.40 13.56
CA MET A 348 20.51 -10.24 13.00
C MET A 348 20.64 -10.31 11.48
N CYS A 349 20.33 -11.48 10.92
CA CYS A 349 20.32 -11.70 9.48
C CYS A 349 18.97 -12.24 9.02
N ALA A 350 18.61 -11.91 7.78
CA ALA A 350 17.56 -12.63 7.07
C ALA A 350 18.07 -14.01 6.67
N GLU A 351 17.14 -14.86 6.22
CA GLU A 351 17.40 -16.23 5.78
C GLU A 351 18.37 -16.31 4.59
N ASP A 352 18.52 -15.22 3.82
CA ASP A 352 19.48 -15.08 2.72
C ASP A 352 20.89 -14.60 3.18
N GLY A 353 21.08 -14.42 4.48
CA GLY A 353 22.33 -13.99 5.10
C GLY A 353 22.60 -12.47 5.05
N VAL A 354 21.66 -11.68 4.49
CA VAL A 354 21.74 -10.21 4.48
C VAL A 354 21.51 -9.66 5.89
N VAL A 355 22.25 -8.60 6.25
CA VAL A 355 22.06 -7.90 7.53
C VAL A 355 20.63 -7.36 7.61
N LEU A 356 19.90 -7.83 8.60
CA LEU A 356 18.49 -7.51 8.79
C LEU A 356 18.30 -6.31 9.71
N ASP A 357 18.97 -6.37 10.87
CA ASP A 357 18.96 -5.38 11.94
C ASP A 357 20.08 -5.73 12.95
N ASP A 358 20.26 -4.89 13.96
CA ASP A 358 21.19 -5.10 15.05
C ASP A 358 20.65 -4.47 16.34
N GLY A 359 21.30 -4.77 17.46
CA GLY A 359 20.95 -4.12 18.70
C GLY A 359 21.52 -4.81 19.92
N VAL A 360 21.02 -4.39 21.07
CA VAL A 360 21.43 -4.91 22.37
C VAL A 360 20.24 -5.53 23.08
N THR A 361 20.44 -6.68 23.72
CA THR A 361 19.43 -7.33 24.56
C THR A 361 19.97 -7.54 25.96
N ALA A 362 19.17 -7.13 26.94
CA ALA A 362 19.45 -7.20 28.36
C ALA A 362 18.68 -8.35 29.01
N ARG A 363 19.32 -9.14 29.88
CA ARG A 363 18.64 -10.13 30.73
C ARG A 363 18.31 -9.51 32.08
N LEU A 364 17.04 -9.14 32.29
CA LEU A 364 16.56 -8.46 33.48
C LEU A 364 16.19 -9.41 34.61
N GLY A 365 15.85 -10.66 34.29
CA GLY A 365 15.48 -11.70 35.24
C GLY A 365 15.72 -13.11 34.67
N GLU A 366 15.22 -14.13 35.36
CA GLU A 366 15.37 -15.53 34.94
C GLU A 366 14.77 -15.76 33.54
N GLU A 367 13.57 -15.25 33.32
CA GLU A 367 12.79 -15.37 32.08
C GLU A 367 12.39 -14.00 31.51
N HIS A 368 13.06 -12.91 31.90
CA HIS A 368 12.70 -11.55 31.50
C HIS A 368 13.85 -10.87 30.78
N TYR A 369 13.62 -10.46 29.54
CA TYR A 369 14.58 -9.77 28.70
C TYR A 369 13.98 -8.51 28.08
N LEU A 370 14.83 -7.51 27.86
CA LEU A 370 14.47 -6.33 27.09
C LEU A 370 15.43 -6.23 25.91
N MET A 371 14.89 -6.34 24.71
CA MET A 371 15.61 -6.23 23.44
C MET A 371 15.43 -4.83 22.89
N THR A 372 16.51 -4.24 22.37
CA THR A 372 16.44 -3.08 21.47
C THR A 372 16.79 -3.44 20.04
N THR A 373 16.23 -2.68 19.12
CA THR A 373 16.46 -2.77 17.67
C THR A 373 16.75 -1.37 17.13
N THR A 374 17.15 -1.26 15.87
CA THR A 374 17.19 0.04 15.20
C THR A 374 15.81 0.73 15.21
N SER A 375 15.80 2.07 15.04
CA SER A 375 14.54 2.82 15.06
C SER A 375 13.62 2.48 13.89
N SER A 376 14.18 2.28 12.70
CA SER A 376 13.45 1.85 11.50
C SER A 376 13.08 0.37 11.54
N GLY A 377 13.89 -0.47 12.20
CA GLY A 377 13.66 -1.91 12.32
C GLY A 377 12.58 -2.33 13.32
N ALA A 378 12.16 -1.44 14.23
CA ALA A 378 11.28 -1.79 15.37
C ALA A 378 10.05 -2.66 15.01
N ALA A 379 9.25 -2.23 14.04
CA ALA A 379 8.06 -2.97 13.62
C ALA A 379 8.43 -4.23 12.80
N LYS A 380 9.48 -4.13 11.99
CA LYS A 380 9.95 -5.23 11.14
C LYS A 380 10.46 -6.40 11.98
N ILE A 381 11.29 -6.13 12.98
CA ILE A 381 11.84 -7.16 13.87
C ILE A 381 10.76 -7.75 14.76
N TRP A 382 9.83 -6.96 15.28
CA TRP A 382 8.69 -7.52 16.01
C TRP A 382 7.89 -8.50 15.15
N ASN A 383 7.51 -8.12 13.92
CA ASN A 383 6.78 -9.00 13.00
C ASN A 383 7.59 -10.24 12.61
N TRP A 384 8.91 -10.10 12.44
CA TRP A 384 9.78 -11.22 12.12
C TRP A 384 9.88 -12.22 13.27
N ILE A 385 9.96 -11.75 14.51
CA ILE A 385 9.91 -12.61 15.70
C ILE A 385 8.57 -13.33 15.81
N GLU A 386 7.46 -12.60 15.63
CA GLU A 386 6.11 -13.18 15.64
C GLU A 386 5.94 -14.24 14.55
N MET A 387 6.51 -14.04 13.36
CA MET A 387 6.52 -15.05 12.31
C MET A 387 7.21 -16.33 12.78
N TRP A 388 8.45 -16.24 13.27
CA TRP A 388 9.18 -17.42 13.79
C TRP A 388 8.40 -18.15 14.88
N LEU A 389 7.81 -17.42 15.84
CA LEU A 389 7.05 -18.01 16.94
C LEU A 389 5.72 -18.61 16.48
N GLN A 390 5.03 -18.03 15.49
CA GLN A 390 3.72 -18.49 15.07
C GLN A 390 3.78 -19.61 14.01
N THR A 391 4.81 -19.63 13.15
CA THR A 391 4.87 -20.57 12.02
C THR A 391 5.88 -21.69 12.24
N GLU A 392 7.08 -21.39 12.75
CA GLU A 392 8.18 -22.36 12.84
C GLU A 392 8.33 -22.97 14.24
N HIS A 393 8.08 -22.17 15.28
CA HIS A 393 8.25 -22.57 16.68
C HIS A 393 7.03 -22.27 17.57
N PRO A 394 5.81 -22.72 17.19
CA PRO A 394 4.59 -22.50 18.00
C PRO A 394 4.61 -23.22 19.35
N ASP A 395 5.56 -24.13 19.56
CA ASP A 395 5.78 -24.85 20.81
C ASP A 395 6.66 -24.07 21.82
N TRP A 396 7.36 -23.01 21.40
CA TRP A 396 8.21 -22.23 22.29
C TRP A 396 7.39 -21.31 23.19
N GLN A 397 7.67 -21.36 24.50
CA GLN A 397 7.03 -20.51 25.48
C GLN A 397 7.72 -19.15 25.55
N VAL A 398 7.40 -18.30 24.57
CA VAL A 398 7.90 -16.92 24.48
C VAL A 398 6.74 -15.97 24.22
N HIS A 399 6.67 -14.91 25.03
CA HIS A 399 5.77 -13.78 24.84
C HIS A 399 6.57 -12.53 24.48
N VAL A 400 6.14 -11.83 23.45
CA VAL A 400 6.80 -10.63 22.94
C VAL A 400 5.83 -9.47 23.02
N THR A 401 6.19 -8.44 23.77
CA THR A 401 5.39 -7.22 23.88
C THR A 401 6.19 -6.03 23.37
N PRO A 402 5.76 -5.35 22.29
CA PRO A 402 6.40 -4.10 21.88
C PRO A 402 6.14 -3.02 22.93
N VAL A 403 7.22 -2.53 23.56
CA VAL A 403 7.20 -1.48 24.59
C VAL A 403 7.89 -0.20 24.12
N THR A 404 8.16 -0.07 22.81
CA THR A 404 8.83 1.07 22.17
C THR A 404 8.29 2.44 22.59
N THR A 405 6.98 2.60 22.71
CA THR A 405 6.35 3.88 23.11
C THR A 405 6.07 3.99 24.61
N GLY A 406 6.23 2.90 25.37
CA GLY A 406 6.06 2.91 26.82
C GLY A 406 7.31 3.35 27.58
N LEU A 407 8.47 3.28 26.93
CA LEU A 407 9.78 3.65 27.49
C LEU A 407 10.48 4.69 26.62
N THR A 408 10.79 5.83 27.22
CA THR A 408 11.70 6.83 26.63
C THR A 408 13.13 6.42 26.94
N SER A 409 13.97 6.40 25.92
CA SER A 409 15.39 6.08 26.07
C SER A 409 16.24 7.35 25.98
N ILE A 410 17.10 7.58 26.96
CA ILE A 410 18.05 8.70 27.00
C ILE A 410 19.46 8.12 27.13
N ASN A 411 20.35 8.45 26.20
CA ASN A 411 21.76 8.07 26.32
C ASN A 411 22.54 9.23 26.94
N ILE A 412 23.25 8.95 28.04
CA ILE A 412 24.11 9.87 28.78
C ILE A 412 25.55 9.45 28.50
N ALA A 413 26.31 10.25 27.77
CA ALA A 413 27.65 9.89 27.30
C ALA A 413 28.70 10.93 27.71
N GLY A 414 29.92 10.48 27.98
CA GLY A 414 31.06 11.33 28.32
C GLY A 414 31.70 10.96 29.65
N PRO A 415 32.88 11.52 29.97
CA PRO A 415 33.62 11.21 31.20
C PRO A 415 32.82 11.50 32.47
N ASN A 416 31.96 12.54 32.47
CA ASN A 416 31.15 12.92 33.63
C ASN A 416 29.79 12.19 33.72
N SER A 417 29.49 11.26 32.80
CA SER A 417 28.20 10.56 32.75
C SER A 417 27.86 9.77 34.01
N ARG A 418 28.86 9.10 34.62
CA ARG A 418 28.67 8.36 35.89
C ARG A 418 28.35 9.29 37.04
N GLU A 419 29.07 10.41 37.14
CA GLU A 419 28.85 11.37 38.23
C GLU A 419 27.46 11.97 38.12
N LEU A 420 27.06 12.39 36.91
CA LEU A 420 25.72 12.91 36.66
C LEU A 420 24.63 11.91 37.03
N LEU A 421 24.71 10.67 36.52
CA LEU A 421 23.72 9.65 36.83
C LEU A 421 23.69 9.34 38.34
N GLY A 422 24.86 9.31 38.99
CA GLY A 422 25.01 9.07 40.42
C GLY A 422 24.31 10.10 41.31
N ARG A 423 24.21 11.36 40.85
CA ARG A 423 23.45 12.41 41.57
C ARG A 423 21.94 12.16 41.58
N LEU A 424 21.44 11.36 40.65
CA LEU A 424 20.00 11.13 40.44
C LEU A 424 19.54 9.72 40.79
N THR A 425 20.46 8.78 40.97
CA THR A 425 20.16 7.39 41.38
C THR A 425 20.20 7.21 42.89
N THR A 426 19.25 6.46 43.46
CA THR A 426 19.24 6.17 44.91
C THR A 426 19.57 4.73 45.27
N ASP A 427 19.37 3.79 44.34
CA ASP A 427 19.42 2.34 44.57
C ASP A 427 20.20 1.58 43.48
N ILE A 428 20.89 2.31 42.58
CA ILE A 428 21.76 1.74 41.55
C ILE A 428 23.21 2.01 41.94
N ASP A 429 23.98 0.95 42.22
CA ASP A 429 25.42 1.06 42.41
C ASP A 429 26.12 1.28 41.06
N LEU A 430 26.70 2.46 40.86
CA LEU A 430 27.40 2.84 39.63
C LEU A 430 28.91 2.61 39.69
N ASP A 431 29.43 2.00 40.76
CA ASP A 431 30.84 1.62 40.83
C ASP A 431 31.22 0.72 39.64
N PRO A 432 32.37 0.94 38.98
CA PRO A 432 32.75 0.16 37.80
C PRO A 432 32.83 -1.35 38.03
N THR A 433 33.09 -1.80 39.26
CA THR A 433 33.14 -3.22 39.63
C THR A 433 31.74 -3.79 39.86
N ALA A 434 30.84 -3.02 40.48
CA ALA A 434 29.46 -3.39 40.71
C ALA A 434 28.61 -3.32 39.42
N PHE A 435 28.94 -2.40 38.52
CA PHE A 435 28.24 -2.16 37.26
C PHE A 435 29.24 -2.08 36.09
N PRO A 436 29.81 -3.22 35.66
CA PRO A 436 30.76 -3.30 34.55
C PRO A 436 30.10 -2.97 33.20
N TYR A 437 30.94 -2.77 32.18
CA TYR A 437 30.47 -2.56 30.80
C TYR A 437 29.63 -3.76 30.32
N MET A 438 28.60 -3.50 29.50
CA MET A 438 27.63 -4.49 29.02
C MET A 438 26.80 -5.15 30.13
N ASN A 439 26.43 -4.38 31.15
CA ASN A 439 25.47 -4.80 32.17
C ASN A 439 24.23 -3.90 32.19
N VAL A 440 23.21 -4.35 32.92
CA VAL A 440 21.94 -3.66 33.13
C VAL A 440 21.56 -3.64 34.61
N ARG A 441 20.97 -2.55 35.08
CA ARG A 441 20.38 -2.43 36.43
C ARG A 441 18.97 -1.85 36.32
N ARG A 442 18.09 -2.28 37.22
CA ARG A 442 16.77 -1.67 37.41
C ARG A 442 16.79 -0.91 38.73
N GLY A 443 16.14 0.25 38.76
CA GLY A 443 16.11 1.07 39.97
C GLY A 443 15.35 2.37 39.77
N THR A 444 15.73 3.35 40.58
CA THR A 444 15.10 4.66 40.69
C THR A 444 16.05 5.74 40.16
N ILE A 445 15.56 6.58 39.24
CA ILE A 445 16.32 7.70 38.67
C ILE A 445 15.48 8.97 38.79
N ALA A 446 16.04 10.02 39.39
CA ALA A 446 15.36 11.29 39.65
C ALA A 446 14.00 11.13 40.36
N GLY A 447 13.91 10.17 41.29
CA GLY A 447 12.69 9.82 42.02
C GLY A 447 11.69 8.94 41.24
N VAL A 448 11.97 8.61 39.98
CA VAL A 448 11.12 7.77 39.13
C VAL A 448 11.53 6.30 39.26
N GLN A 449 10.60 5.47 39.69
CA GLN A 449 10.80 4.02 39.85
C GLN A 449 10.71 3.27 38.51
N ASN A 450 11.14 2.01 38.51
CA ASN A 450 11.10 1.10 37.36
C ASN A 450 11.91 1.59 36.14
N CYS A 451 12.90 2.45 36.36
CA CYS A 451 13.87 2.82 35.35
C CYS A 451 14.85 1.67 35.12
N ILE A 452 15.39 1.60 33.91
CA ILE A 452 16.36 0.57 33.50
C ILE A 452 17.59 1.29 32.98
N ALA A 453 18.75 1.09 33.61
CA ALA A 453 20.02 1.69 33.21
C ALA A 453 20.94 0.63 32.61
N TRP A 454 21.44 0.88 31.40
CA TRP A 454 22.33 0.00 30.64
C TRP A 454 23.68 0.69 30.53
N ARG A 455 24.76 0.02 30.93
CA ARG A 455 26.12 0.54 30.68
C ARG A 455 26.63 0.04 29.34
N ILE A 456 26.17 0.71 28.29
CA ILE A 456 26.49 0.46 26.88
C ILE A 456 26.97 1.76 26.23
N GLY A 457 27.63 1.70 25.08
CA GLY A 457 28.07 2.91 24.39
C GLY A 457 28.14 2.74 22.88
N PHE A 458 27.52 3.66 22.15
CA PHE A 458 27.61 3.80 20.70
C PHE A 458 28.49 5.00 20.30
N THR A 459 28.72 5.93 21.22
CA THR A 459 29.55 7.12 21.02
C THR A 459 31.04 6.85 21.25
N GLY A 460 31.40 5.70 21.81
CA GLY A 460 32.77 5.38 22.22
C GLY A 460 33.22 6.01 23.55
N GLU A 461 32.35 6.76 24.22
CA GLU A 461 32.59 7.28 25.58
C GLU A 461 32.10 6.32 26.66
N LEU A 462 32.47 6.59 27.92
CA LEU A 462 31.71 6.07 29.06
C LEU A 462 30.26 6.53 28.90
N SER A 463 29.33 5.58 28.92
CA SER A 463 27.95 5.87 28.64
C SER A 463 26.98 4.97 29.40
N TYR A 464 25.83 5.56 29.70
CA TYR A 464 24.67 4.91 30.30
C TYR A 464 23.45 5.25 29.45
N GLU A 465 22.77 4.24 28.91
CA GLU A 465 21.43 4.41 28.34
C GLU A 465 20.39 4.11 29.41
N ILE A 466 19.49 5.06 29.67
CA ILE A 466 18.40 4.89 30.63
C ILE A 466 17.08 4.78 29.88
N HIS A 467 16.27 3.80 30.28
CA HIS A 467 14.89 3.63 29.84
C HIS A 467 13.97 4.05 30.98
N VAL A 468 13.20 5.09 30.74
CA VAL A 468 12.30 5.71 31.72
C VAL A 468 10.86 5.50 31.25
N PRO A 469 9.91 5.16 32.14
CA PRO A 469 8.49 5.17 31.79
C PRO A 469 8.12 6.51 31.14
N SER A 470 7.62 6.50 29.91
CA SER A 470 7.51 7.71 29.08
C SER A 470 6.70 8.85 29.71
N GLY A 471 5.74 8.52 30.59
CA GLY A 471 4.97 9.51 31.34
C GLY A 471 5.78 10.39 32.31
N HIS A 472 7.01 9.97 32.66
CA HIS A 472 7.90 10.71 33.57
C HIS A 472 9.19 11.19 32.90
N ALA A 473 9.36 10.92 31.61
CA ALA A 473 10.64 11.12 30.94
C ALA A 473 11.04 12.59 30.78
N MET A 474 10.08 13.51 30.59
CA MET A 474 10.37 14.94 30.56
C MET A 474 11.02 15.41 31.87
N HIS A 475 10.45 14.99 33.00
CA HIS A 475 11.01 15.26 34.33
C HIS A 475 12.44 14.74 34.45
N VAL A 476 12.70 13.49 34.06
CA VAL A 476 14.06 12.93 34.14
C VAL A 476 15.04 13.67 33.23
N TRP A 477 14.62 14.06 32.03
CA TRP A 477 15.44 14.85 31.10
C TRP A 477 15.82 16.21 31.68
N GLU A 478 14.87 16.94 32.25
CA GLU A 478 15.11 18.23 32.90
C GLU A 478 16.02 18.09 34.13
N GLN A 479 15.83 17.05 34.94
CA GLN A 479 16.68 16.77 36.11
C GLN A 479 18.12 16.43 35.73
N LEU A 480 18.35 15.73 34.61
CA LEU A 480 19.70 15.51 34.07
C LEU A 480 20.39 16.81 33.69
N LEU A 481 19.65 17.75 33.11
CA LEU A 481 20.20 19.05 32.71
C LEU A 481 20.48 19.94 33.93
N GLU A 482 19.55 19.98 34.90
CA GLU A 482 19.68 20.77 36.11
C GLU A 482 20.85 20.30 36.97
N HIS A 483 20.91 19.00 37.30
CA HIS A 483 21.94 18.43 38.17
C HIS A 483 23.28 18.19 37.48
N GLY A 484 23.36 18.37 36.16
CA GLY A 484 24.59 18.28 35.37
C GLY A 484 25.14 19.63 34.91
N ALA A 485 24.51 20.74 35.28
CA ALA A 485 24.89 22.07 34.79
C ALA A 485 26.35 22.43 35.10
N ASP A 486 26.83 22.13 36.31
CA ASP A 486 28.23 22.30 36.73
C ASP A 486 29.19 21.28 36.09
N LEU A 487 28.67 20.15 35.60
CA LEU A 487 29.42 19.13 34.86
C LEU A 487 29.51 19.42 33.36
N GLY A 488 28.91 20.50 32.88
CA GLY A 488 28.88 20.87 31.47
C GLY A 488 27.94 20.00 30.62
N VAL A 489 26.85 19.50 31.20
CA VAL A 489 25.84 18.72 30.47
C VAL A 489 25.23 19.52 29.32
N LYS A 490 25.14 18.93 28.14
CA LYS A 490 24.42 19.49 26.99
C LYS A 490 23.69 18.41 26.21
N ALA A 491 22.55 18.77 25.61
CA ALA A 491 21.92 17.91 24.63
C ALA A 491 22.75 17.87 23.34
N PHE A 492 22.75 16.73 22.65
CA PHE A 492 23.32 16.57 21.31
C PHE A 492 22.37 15.79 20.39
N GLY A 493 22.48 16.03 19.09
CA GLY A 493 21.61 15.44 18.06
C GLY A 493 22.22 14.25 17.33
N LEU A 494 21.49 13.77 16.31
CA LEU A 494 21.90 12.65 15.47
C LEU A 494 23.22 12.88 14.73
N GLU A 495 23.51 14.09 14.27
CA GLU A 495 24.77 14.37 13.56
C GLU A 495 25.99 14.16 14.45
N ALA A 496 25.94 14.67 15.68
CA ALA A 496 27.00 14.42 16.65
C ALA A 496 27.12 12.93 16.99
N GLN A 497 25.99 12.20 17.09
CA GLN A 497 26.00 10.74 17.25
C GLN A 497 26.64 10.02 16.05
N ARG A 498 26.31 10.42 14.82
CA ARG A 498 26.86 9.86 13.57
C ARG A 498 28.37 10.07 13.47
N ILE A 499 28.88 11.24 13.86
CA ILE A 499 30.32 11.48 13.92
C ILE A 499 30.96 10.54 14.95
N MET A 500 30.45 10.52 16.19
CA MET A 500 31.05 9.73 17.27
C MET A 500 31.03 8.23 17.01
N ARG A 501 29.97 7.69 16.40
CA ARG A 501 29.90 6.25 16.05
C ARG A 501 30.86 5.89 14.92
N LEU A 502 31.01 6.79 13.94
CA LEU A 502 31.90 6.58 12.79
C LEU A 502 33.37 6.57 13.25
N GLU A 503 33.76 7.44 14.18
CA GLU A 503 35.09 7.43 14.83
C GLU A 503 35.40 6.09 15.53
N LYS A 504 34.38 5.29 15.87
CA LYS A 504 34.53 3.95 16.48
C LYS A 504 34.40 2.81 15.48
N GLY A 505 34.09 3.10 14.22
CA GLY A 505 33.81 2.09 13.20
C GLY A 505 32.54 1.29 13.49
N HIS A 506 31.58 1.88 14.21
CA HIS A 506 30.27 1.26 14.37
C HIS A 506 29.42 1.57 13.15
N PHE A 507 28.85 0.54 12.54
CA PHE A 507 27.99 0.70 11.38
C PHE A 507 26.54 0.99 11.81
N ILE A 508 25.72 1.48 10.89
CA ILE A 508 24.29 1.74 11.01
C ILE A 508 23.60 0.94 9.90
N VAL A 509 22.67 0.07 10.30
CA VAL A 509 21.85 -0.70 9.36
C VAL A 509 21.08 0.26 8.44
N GLY A 510 21.17 0.03 7.12
CA GLY A 510 20.48 0.84 6.11
C GLY A 510 21.23 2.09 5.67
N GLN A 511 22.30 2.48 6.37
CA GLN A 511 23.24 3.53 5.94
C GLN A 511 24.55 2.90 5.46
N ASP A 512 25.20 2.12 6.31
CA ASP A 512 26.47 1.43 5.97
C ASP A 512 26.23 0.02 5.41
N THR A 513 25.01 -0.49 5.52
CA THR A 513 24.56 -1.75 4.92
C THR A 513 23.36 -1.49 4.02
N ASP A 514 23.24 -2.26 2.95
CA ASP A 514 22.11 -2.25 2.03
C ASP A 514 21.39 -3.59 2.00
N GLY A 515 20.38 -3.72 1.13
CA GLY A 515 19.62 -4.97 0.94
C GLY A 515 20.41 -6.13 0.32
N LEU A 516 21.72 -5.99 0.12
CA LEU A 516 22.62 -7.01 -0.43
C LEU A 516 23.81 -7.29 0.49
N SER A 517 23.99 -6.50 1.55
CA SER A 517 25.11 -6.58 2.46
C SER A 517 24.99 -7.81 3.37
N LYS A 518 25.67 -8.89 3.01
CA LYS A 518 25.77 -10.10 3.85
C LYS A 518 26.55 -9.82 5.13
N ALA A 519 26.29 -10.56 6.21
CA ALA A 519 26.91 -10.33 7.52
C ALA A 519 28.44 -10.11 7.54
N PRO A 520 29.27 -10.84 6.76
CA PRO A 520 30.72 -10.64 6.75
C PRO A 520 31.17 -9.24 6.32
N VAL A 521 30.34 -8.52 5.55
CA VAL A 521 30.61 -7.14 5.10
C VAL A 521 30.81 -6.19 6.27
N THR A 522 30.14 -6.44 7.40
CA THR A 522 30.19 -5.59 8.60
C THR A 522 31.54 -5.61 9.34
N GLY A 523 32.45 -6.53 8.99
CA GLY A 523 33.69 -6.72 9.73
C GLY A 523 33.51 -7.38 11.11
N LEU A 524 32.28 -7.79 11.47
CA LEU A 524 31.96 -8.42 12.75
C LEU A 524 32.10 -9.95 12.75
N ASN A 525 33.03 -10.49 11.95
CA ASN A 525 33.28 -11.93 11.80
C ASN A 525 33.37 -12.69 13.15
N PRO A 526 33.98 -12.15 14.23
CA PRO A 526 33.99 -12.83 15.53
C PRO A 526 32.60 -13.06 16.15
N LEU A 527 31.57 -12.31 15.76
CA LEU A 527 30.18 -12.50 16.20
C LEU A 527 29.43 -13.57 15.39
N LEU A 528 29.92 -13.95 14.21
CA LEU A 528 29.28 -14.92 13.31
C LEU A 528 29.61 -16.35 13.78
N LYS A 529 28.75 -16.92 14.61
CA LYS A 529 29.00 -18.23 15.25
C LYS A 529 28.46 -19.37 14.40
N LEU A 530 29.28 -19.83 13.45
CA LEU A 530 29.02 -21.00 12.61
C LEU A 530 29.10 -22.33 13.37
N ASP A 531 29.46 -22.31 14.65
CA ASP A 531 29.51 -23.47 15.54
C ASP A 531 28.21 -23.66 16.37
N LYS A 532 27.18 -22.88 16.07
CA LYS A 532 25.81 -23.08 16.58
C LYS A 532 25.09 -24.09 15.70
N ASP A 533 24.10 -24.76 16.27
CA ASP A 533 23.26 -25.72 15.53
C ASP A 533 22.53 -25.02 14.37
N ASP A 534 21.94 -23.85 14.63
CA ASP A 534 21.31 -23.01 13.61
C ASP A 534 21.19 -21.54 14.06
N TRP A 535 21.01 -20.64 13.08
CA TRP A 535 20.50 -19.28 13.21
C TRP A 535 20.10 -18.74 11.82
N ALA A 536 19.20 -17.78 11.78
CA ALA A 536 18.62 -17.28 10.52
C ALA A 536 19.70 -16.78 9.55
N GLY A 537 19.82 -17.42 8.38
CA GLY A 537 20.80 -17.08 7.36
C GLY A 537 22.18 -17.71 7.52
N MET A 538 22.38 -18.62 8.50
CA MET A 538 23.67 -19.26 8.73
C MET A 538 24.29 -19.93 7.50
N PRO A 539 23.55 -20.73 6.69
CA PRO A 539 24.13 -21.37 5.51
C PRO A 539 24.66 -20.38 4.48
N GLU A 540 23.94 -19.28 4.26
CA GLU A 540 24.29 -18.25 3.28
C GLU A 540 25.49 -17.41 3.72
N VAL A 541 25.59 -17.14 5.03
CA VAL A 541 26.77 -16.48 5.61
C VAL A 541 27.98 -17.40 5.59
N ALA A 542 27.81 -18.69 5.92
CA ALA A 542 28.88 -19.67 5.84
C ALA A 542 29.44 -19.77 4.42
N TRP A 543 28.56 -19.78 3.42
CA TRP A 543 28.95 -19.77 2.01
C TRP A 543 29.70 -18.49 1.62
N ALA A 544 29.21 -17.31 2.02
CA ALA A 544 29.87 -16.03 1.74
C ALA A 544 31.25 -15.90 2.41
N MET A 545 31.41 -16.44 3.63
CA MET A 545 32.71 -16.49 4.31
C MET A 545 33.66 -17.46 3.62
N ALA A 546 33.16 -18.60 3.12
CA ALA A 546 33.96 -19.60 2.43
C ALA A 546 34.41 -19.15 1.03
N SER A 547 33.59 -18.38 0.31
CA SER A 547 33.96 -17.83 -1.00
C SER A 547 35.07 -16.78 -0.88
N GLY A 548 35.08 -16.00 0.20
CA GLY A 548 36.02 -14.91 0.43
C GLY A 548 35.86 -13.70 -0.50
N ASP A 549 34.87 -13.75 -1.41
CA ASP A 549 34.57 -12.71 -2.39
C ASP A 549 33.37 -11.88 -1.92
N HIS A 550 33.61 -11.07 -0.89
CA HIS A 550 32.64 -10.12 -0.37
C HIS A 550 33.31 -8.78 -0.05
N PRO A 551 32.62 -7.65 -0.25
CA PRO A 551 33.13 -6.36 0.19
C PRO A 551 33.25 -6.34 1.72
N VAL A 552 34.10 -5.47 2.24
CA VAL A 552 34.23 -5.21 3.68
C VAL A 552 34.15 -3.73 3.94
N ILE A 553 33.43 -3.35 4.99
CA ILE A 553 33.37 -1.95 5.42
C ILE A 553 34.74 -1.56 5.98
N VAL A 554 35.31 -0.50 5.43
CA VAL A 554 36.61 0.05 5.82
C VAL A 554 36.49 1.55 6.02
N ALA A 555 37.31 2.09 6.91
CA ALA A 555 37.42 3.54 7.06
C ALA A 555 38.28 4.13 5.93
N CYS A 556 37.80 5.23 5.34
CA CYS A 556 38.52 6.00 4.33
C CYS A 556 38.86 7.38 4.91
N GLN A 557 40.10 7.82 4.72
CA GLN A 557 40.53 9.17 5.06
C GLN A 557 40.88 9.92 3.77
N PRO A 558 40.21 11.05 3.45
CA PRO A 558 40.60 11.88 2.32
C PRO A 558 42.02 12.43 2.49
N ASP A 559 42.80 12.46 1.41
CA ASP A 559 44.15 13.07 1.42
C ASP A 559 44.11 14.53 1.90
N ASN A 560 43.06 15.25 1.51
CA ASN A 560 42.75 16.56 2.05
C ASN A 560 41.76 16.44 3.21
N GLY A 561 42.25 16.46 4.45
CA GLY A 561 41.43 16.39 5.66
C GLY A 561 40.44 17.55 5.89
N SER A 562 40.43 18.58 5.02
CA SER A 562 39.37 19.60 5.00
C SER A 562 38.14 19.20 4.16
N VAL A 563 38.26 18.15 3.34
CA VAL A 563 37.13 17.61 2.59
C VAL A 563 36.35 16.68 3.50
N VAL A 564 35.11 17.07 3.79
CA VAL A 564 34.11 16.20 4.40
C VAL A 564 33.27 15.65 3.26
N PRO A 565 33.28 14.33 2.99
CA PRO A 565 32.44 13.72 1.97
C PRO A 565 30.95 14.03 2.22
N GLU A 566 30.10 13.98 1.18
CA GLU A 566 28.64 14.08 1.39
C GLU A 566 28.14 12.91 2.27
N GLU A 567 27.03 13.08 2.97
CA GLU A 567 26.51 12.09 3.94
C GLU A 567 26.38 10.67 3.37
N ALA A 568 26.01 10.52 2.09
CA ALA A 568 25.91 9.22 1.42
C ALA A 568 27.27 8.53 1.19
N ALA A 569 28.38 9.23 1.42
CA ALA A 569 29.76 8.78 1.29
C ALA A 569 30.54 8.86 2.62
N GLN A 570 29.88 9.21 3.73
CA GLN A 570 30.40 9.15 5.10
C GLN A 570 29.87 7.90 5.81
#